data_AF-A0A151IQV9-F1
#
_entry.id   AF-A0A151IQV9-F1
#
_cell.length_a   1.000
_cell.length_b   1.000
_cell.length_c   1.000
_cell.angle_alpha   90.00
_cell.angle_beta   90.00
_cell.angle_gamma   90.00
#
_symmetry.space_group_name_H-M   'P 1'
#
loop_
_entity.id
_entity.type
_entity.pdbx_description
1 polymer ?
#
loop_
_entity_poly.entity_id
_entity_poly.type
_entity_poly.pdbx_seq_one_letter_code
_entity_poly.pdbx_strand_id
1 'polypeptide(L)'
;MANYTPTEVVDILITFGECGRNYRLTARTYAERFPNCRHPTAQQIMKIERRSRNNPLHRERRRNRLHNNNDPRLLVVLAMVHQNPHISTRQVERELGIPKTTVHRLLRLVNYHPYHITLVQELNEADYVLTSTILWVLDQKPDFFSNVCFSDEATFISNGSLNRHNCHYWSPENPH
;
A
#
# COMPACT_ATOMS: atom_id res chain seq x y z
N MET A 1 -7.64 -26.96 -1.82
CA MET A 1 -8.49 -27.48 -2.92
C MET A 1 -7.95 -26.90 -4.22
N ALA A 2 -7.98 -27.66 -5.32
CA ALA A 2 -7.59 -27.17 -6.63
C ALA A 2 -8.37 -25.89 -6.97
N ASN A 3 -7.66 -24.79 -7.25
CA ASN A 3 -8.28 -23.54 -7.66
C ASN A 3 -8.58 -23.64 -9.17
N TYR A 4 -9.76 -24.16 -9.51
CA TYR A 4 -10.31 -24.00 -10.85
C TYR A 4 -10.71 -22.54 -11.06
N THR A 5 -10.41 -22.00 -12.24
CA THR A 5 -10.82 -20.65 -12.64
C THR A 5 -12.34 -20.57 -12.77
N PRO A 6 -12.94 -19.36 -12.72
CA PRO A 6 -14.40 -19.23 -12.90
C PRO A 6 -14.90 -19.85 -14.20
N THR A 7 -14.14 -19.76 -15.29
CA THR A 7 -14.48 -20.36 -16.59
C THR A 7 -14.44 -21.88 -16.52
N GLU A 8 -13.38 -22.48 -15.96
CA GLU A 8 -13.30 -23.92 -15.76
C GLU A 8 -14.45 -24.45 -14.89
N VAL A 9 -14.85 -23.70 -13.86
CA VAL A 9 -15.99 -24.07 -13.01
C VAL A 9 -17.30 -24.08 -13.80
N VAL A 10 -17.51 -23.12 -14.71
CA VAL A 10 -18.70 -23.09 -15.57
C VAL A 10 -18.70 -24.30 -16.51
N ASP A 11 -17.59 -24.57 -17.19
CA ASP A 11 -17.48 -25.70 -18.13
C ASP A 11 -17.72 -27.06 -17.44
N ILE A 12 -17.19 -27.22 -16.21
CA ILE A 12 -17.43 -28.40 -15.38
C ILE A 12 -18.92 -28.55 -15.04
N LEU A 13 -19.61 -27.46 -14.69
CA LEU A 13 -21.02 -27.49 -14.32
C LEU A 13 -21.95 -27.71 -15.52
N ILE A 14 -21.60 -27.18 -16.70
CA ILE A 14 -22.31 -27.46 -17.96
C ILE A 14 -22.20 -28.95 -18.29
N THR A 15 -20.98 -29.48 -18.30
CA THR A 15 -20.72 -30.91 -18.54
C THR A 15 -21.45 -31.78 -17.49
N PHE A 16 -21.49 -31.33 -16.24
CA PHE A 16 -22.24 -32.02 -15.17
C PHE A 16 -23.75 -32.10 -15.44
N GLY A 17 -24.34 -31.02 -15.96
CA GLY A 17 -25.74 -30.99 -16.37
C GLY A 17 -26.02 -31.98 -17.52
N GLU A 18 -25.17 -31.98 -18.54
CA GLU A 18 -25.30 -32.86 -19.71
C GLU A 18 -25.16 -34.35 -19.36
N CYS A 19 -24.27 -34.68 -18.41
CA CYS A 19 -24.11 -36.05 -17.90
C CYS A 19 -25.22 -36.48 -16.94
N GLY A 20 -26.37 -35.79 -16.91
CA GLY A 20 -27.51 -36.14 -16.05
C GLY A 20 -27.19 -36.06 -14.55
N ARG A 21 -26.28 -35.16 -14.15
CA ARG A 21 -25.79 -35.00 -12.77
C ARG A 21 -25.02 -36.21 -12.22
N ASN A 22 -24.39 -37.01 -13.09
CA ASN A 22 -23.51 -38.11 -12.69
C ASN A 22 -22.03 -37.68 -12.61
N TYR A 23 -21.50 -37.51 -11.38
CA TYR A 23 -20.14 -37.01 -11.15
C TYR A 23 -19.01 -37.83 -11.81
N ARG A 24 -19.16 -39.16 -11.90
CA ARG A 24 -18.13 -40.03 -12.48
C ARG A 24 -18.12 -39.93 -14.00
N LEU A 25 -19.32 -39.92 -14.60
CA LEU A 25 -19.47 -39.70 -16.02
C LEU A 25 -18.96 -38.31 -16.41
N THR A 26 -19.30 -37.27 -15.63
CA THR A 26 -18.80 -35.92 -15.85
C THR A 26 -17.29 -35.82 -15.82
N ALA A 27 -16.60 -36.47 -14.87
CA ALA A 27 -15.14 -36.45 -14.81
C ALA A 27 -14.50 -37.03 -16.08
N ARG A 28 -15.09 -38.11 -16.62
CA ARG A 28 -14.63 -38.76 -17.85
C ARG A 28 -14.92 -37.90 -19.07
N THR A 29 -16.16 -37.46 -19.25
CA THR A 29 -16.58 -36.63 -20.39
C THR A 29 -15.87 -35.28 -20.41
N TYR A 30 -15.58 -34.70 -19.24
CA TYR A 30 -14.81 -33.45 -19.14
C TYR A 30 -13.34 -33.67 -19.55
N ALA A 31 -12.71 -34.78 -19.15
CA ALA A 31 -11.35 -35.12 -19.57
C ALA A 31 -11.27 -35.39 -21.09
N GLU A 32 -12.29 -36.06 -21.66
CA GLU A 32 -12.39 -36.30 -23.11
C GLU A 32 -12.55 -35.00 -23.90
N ARG A 33 -13.32 -34.03 -23.40
CA ARG A 33 -13.55 -32.73 -24.06
C ARG A 33 -12.40 -31.75 -23.92
N PHE A 34 -11.70 -31.77 -22.78
CA PHE A 34 -10.65 -30.82 -22.45
C PHE A 34 -9.34 -31.56 -22.12
N PRO A 35 -8.69 -32.20 -23.12
CA PRO A 35 -7.53 -33.08 -22.90
C PRO A 35 -6.29 -32.36 -22.37
N ASN A 36 -6.15 -31.06 -22.65
CA ASN A 36 -4.99 -30.25 -22.23
C ASN A 36 -5.23 -29.48 -20.91
N CYS A 37 -6.32 -29.77 -20.20
CA CYS A 37 -6.69 -29.07 -18.98
C CYS A 37 -6.56 -29.97 -17.74
N ARG A 38 -6.63 -29.37 -16.56
CA ARG A 38 -6.64 -30.12 -15.30
C ARG A 38 -7.95 -30.89 -15.14
N HIS A 39 -7.90 -32.21 -15.05
CA HIS A 39 -9.12 -33.02 -14.91
C HIS A 39 -9.60 -33.10 -13.45
N PRO A 40 -10.84 -32.68 -13.15
CA PRO A 40 -11.43 -32.84 -11.83
C PRO A 40 -11.86 -34.27 -11.58
N THR A 41 -11.57 -34.77 -10.38
CA THR A 41 -12.15 -36.01 -9.86
C THR A 41 -13.63 -35.82 -9.53
N ALA A 42 -14.40 -36.90 -9.51
CA ALA A 42 -15.82 -36.88 -9.14
C ALA A 42 -16.08 -36.18 -7.78
N GLN A 43 -15.20 -36.37 -6.80
CA GLN A 43 -15.30 -35.68 -5.50
C GLN A 43 -15.07 -34.17 -5.61
N GLN A 44 -14.17 -33.72 -6.49
CA GLN A 44 -13.95 -32.29 -6.73
C GLN A 44 -15.16 -31.66 -7.41
N ILE A 45 -15.77 -32.35 -8.38
CA ILE A 45 -17.00 -31.88 -9.05
C ILE A 45 -18.14 -31.74 -8.04
N MET A 46 -18.35 -32.73 -7.17
CA MET A 46 -19.36 -32.65 -6.10
C MET A 46 -19.12 -31.45 -5.17
N LYS A 47 -17.86 -31.19 -4.78
CA LYS A 47 -17.54 -30.03 -3.94
C LYS A 47 -17.75 -28.71 -4.69
N ILE A 48 -17.46 -28.65 -5.99
CA ILE A 48 -17.69 -27.48 -6.84
C ILE A 48 -19.19 -27.21 -6.95
N GLU A 49 -20.01 -28.22 -7.24
CA GLU A 49 -21.47 -28.09 -7.35
C GLU A 49 -22.10 -27.61 -6.04
N ARG A 50 -21.78 -28.27 -4.92
CA ARG A 50 -22.26 -27.85 -3.59
C ARG A 50 -21.85 -26.41 -3.25
N ARG A 51 -20.61 -26.04 -3.56
CA ARG A 51 -20.12 -24.67 -3.35
C ARG A 51 -20.89 -23.67 -4.22
N SER A 52 -21.11 -23.97 -5.50
CA SER A 52 -21.81 -23.05 -6.42
C SER A 52 -23.29 -22.91 -6.10
N ARG A 53 -23.94 -23.94 -5.55
CA ARG A 53 -25.32 -23.86 -5.05
C ARG A 53 -25.43 -23.04 -3.76
N ASN A 54 -24.48 -23.21 -2.84
CA ASN A 54 -24.56 -22.64 -1.50
C ASN A 54 -23.84 -21.30 -1.36
N ASN A 55 -23.06 -20.88 -2.35
CA ASN A 55 -22.26 -19.67 -2.30
C ASN A 55 -22.38 -18.96 -3.66
N PRO A 56 -23.14 -17.85 -3.77
CA PRO A 56 -23.13 -17.05 -4.98
C PRO A 56 -21.69 -16.62 -5.26
N LEU A 57 -21.32 -16.53 -6.54
CA LEU A 57 -19.96 -16.43 -7.09
C LEU A 57 -19.08 -15.27 -6.57
N HIS A 58 -19.53 -14.51 -5.59
CA HIS A 58 -18.72 -13.58 -4.83
C HIS A 58 -18.22 -14.27 -3.55
N ARG A 59 -16.95 -14.69 -3.57
CA ARG A 59 -16.13 -14.41 -2.38
C ARG A 59 -16.11 -12.88 -2.32
N GLU A 60 -17.09 -12.29 -1.64
CA GLU A 60 -16.77 -11.11 -0.87
C GLU A 60 -15.61 -11.58 -0.01
N ARG A 61 -14.38 -11.24 -0.45
CA ARG A 61 -13.31 -11.02 0.51
C ARG A 61 -14.02 -10.24 1.58
N ARG A 62 -14.18 -10.83 2.77
CA ARG A 62 -14.58 -10.10 3.96
C ARG A 62 -13.58 -8.95 4.01
N ARG A 63 -13.91 -7.83 3.35
CA ARG A 63 -13.08 -6.64 3.33
C ARG A 63 -13.02 -6.34 4.80
N ASN A 64 -11.80 -6.45 5.31
CA ASN A 64 -11.51 -6.44 6.73
C ASN A 64 -12.40 -5.39 7.41
N ARG A 65 -12.94 -5.74 8.59
CA ARG A 65 -13.95 -5.02 9.40
C ARG A 65 -13.67 -3.53 9.69
N LEU A 66 -12.68 -2.94 9.04
CA LEU A 66 -12.16 -1.59 9.22
C LEU A 66 -12.70 -0.60 8.21
N HIS A 67 -13.50 -1.02 7.23
CA HIS A 67 -14.26 -0.06 6.41
C HIS A 67 -15.42 0.60 7.15
N ASN A 68 -15.63 0.27 8.42
CA ASN A 68 -16.59 0.99 9.22
C ASN A 68 -15.90 2.24 9.78
N ASN A 69 -16.14 3.40 9.18
CA ASN A 69 -15.69 4.71 9.65
C ASN A 69 -16.21 5.04 11.08
N ASN A 70 -17.05 4.18 11.66
CA ASN A 70 -17.60 4.27 13.01
C ASN A 70 -16.75 3.58 14.10
N ASP A 71 -15.48 3.20 13.85
CA ASP A 71 -14.60 2.73 14.92
C ASP A 71 -14.36 3.90 15.92
N PRO A 72 -14.81 3.83 17.19
CA PRO A 72 -14.61 4.91 18.15
C PRO A 72 -13.12 5.23 18.38
N ARG A 73 -12.23 4.27 18.09
CA ARG A 73 -10.78 4.48 18.16
C ARG A 73 -10.29 5.48 17.12
N LEU A 74 -10.94 5.56 15.96
CA LEU A 74 -10.58 6.50 14.91
C LEU A 74 -10.72 7.94 15.40
N LEU A 75 -11.79 8.26 16.10
CA LEU A 75 -12.05 9.60 16.63
C LEU A 75 -10.97 10.03 17.62
N VAL A 76 -10.58 9.14 18.54
CA VAL A 76 -9.54 9.43 19.55
C VAL A 76 -8.17 9.58 18.90
N VAL A 77 -7.83 8.71 17.94
CA VAL A 77 -6.58 8.82 17.17
C VAL A 77 -6.53 10.12 16.36
N LEU A 78 -7.62 10.51 15.70
CA LEU A 78 -7.72 11.77 14.97
C LEU A 78 -7.61 12.97 15.90
N ALA A 79 -8.25 12.95 17.08
CA ALA A 79 -8.14 14.02 18.05
C ALA A 79 -6.70 14.22 18.52
N MET A 80 -5.97 13.14 18.80
CA MET A 80 -4.55 13.21 19.17
C MET A 80 -3.67 13.77 18.04
N VAL A 81 -3.88 13.29 16.81
CA VAL A 81 -3.13 13.78 15.64
C VAL A 81 -3.46 15.25 15.36
N HIS A 82 -4.70 15.68 15.56
CA HIS A 82 -5.08 17.08 15.39
C HIS A 82 -4.43 17.99 16.45
N GLN A 83 -4.34 17.53 17.70
CA GLN A 83 -3.65 18.27 18.77
C GLN A 83 -2.14 18.33 18.57
N ASN A 84 -1.54 17.25 18.06
CA ASN A 84 -0.12 17.19 17.75
C ASN A 84 0.12 16.42 16.45
N PRO A 85 0.22 17.12 15.30
CA PRO A 85 0.47 16.48 14.02
C PRO A 85 1.79 15.70 13.96
N HIS A 86 2.76 16.01 14.83
CA HIS A 86 4.07 15.36 14.88
C HIS A 86 4.09 14.09 15.75
N ILE A 87 2.96 13.67 16.29
CA ILE A 87 2.89 12.52 17.20
C ILE A 87 3.30 11.22 16.48
N SER A 88 4.19 10.46 17.11
CA SER A 88 4.59 9.16 16.57
C SER A 88 3.51 8.10 16.84
N THR A 89 3.34 7.13 15.93
CA THR A 89 2.37 6.04 16.15
C THR A 89 2.69 5.14 17.34
N ARG A 90 3.97 5.08 17.75
CA ARG A 90 4.39 4.44 19.01
C ARG A 90 3.93 5.20 20.25
N GLN A 91 3.93 6.53 20.19
CA GLN A 91 3.43 7.36 21.28
C GLN A 91 1.91 7.20 21.41
N VAL A 92 1.18 7.22 20.29
CA VAL A 92 -0.26 6.93 20.28
C VAL A 92 -0.57 5.54 20.85
N GLU A 93 0.25 4.54 20.53
CA GLU A 93 0.14 3.18 21.10
C GLU A 93 0.35 3.17 22.61
N ARG A 94 1.34 3.89 23.12
CA ARG A 94 1.60 4.00 24.56
C ARG A 94 0.48 4.71 25.32
N GLU A 95 -0.11 5.74 24.72
CA GLU A 95 -1.13 6.57 25.38
C GLU A 95 -2.53 5.96 25.29
N LEU A 96 -2.89 5.31 24.17
CA LEU A 96 -4.22 4.76 23.92
C LEU A 96 -4.30 3.23 24.05
N GLY A 97 -3.17 2.53 24.16
CA GLY A 97 -3.11 1.07 24.12
C GLY A 97 -3.50 0.45 22.76
N ILE A 98 -3.60 1.28 21.71
CA ILE A 98 -3.95 0.83 20.36
C ILE A 98 -2.67 0.42 19.63
N PRO A 99 -2.55 -0.81 19.09
CA PRO A 99 -1.33 -1.22 18.41
C PRO A 99 -0.94 -0.26 17.29
N LYS A 100 0.36 0.06 17.17
CA LYS A 100 0.85 1.03 16.17
C LYS A 100 0.40 0.72 14.74
N THR A 101 0.28 -0.56 14.40
CA THR A 101 -0.19 -1.04 13.08
C THR A 101 -1.66 -0.72 12.84
N THR A 102 -2.47 -0.74 13.91
CA THR A 102 -3.87 -0.32 13.87
C THR A 102 -3.98 1.18 13.74
N VAL A 103 -3.18 1.96 14.49
CA VAL A 103 -3.12 3.44 14.36
C VAL A 103 -2.79 3.84 12.92
N HIS A 104 -1.72 3.27 12.34
CA HIS A 104 -1.35 3.51 10.94
C HIS A 104 -2.48 3.20 9.96
N ARG A 105 -3.20 2.11 10.20
CA ARG A 105 -4.31 1.69 9.34
C ARG A 105 -5.51 2.62 9.48
N LEU A 106 -5.83 3.06 10.69
CA LEU A 106 -6.91 4.02 10.96
C LEU A 106 -6.64 5.35 10.26
N LEU A 107 -5.42 5.89 10.39
CA LEU A 107 -5.04 7.14 9.72
C LEU A 107 -5.12 7.03 8.19
N ARG A 108 -4.66 5.91 7.60
CA ARG A 108 -4.79 5.69 6.15
C ARG A 108 -6.25 5.59 5.66
N LEU A 109 -7.20 5.15 6.49
CA LEU A 109 -8.62 5.08 6.09
C LEU A 109 -9.23 6.47 5.86
N VAL A 110 -8.72 7.47 6.58
CA VAL A 110 -9.13 8.87 6.50
C VAL A 110 -8.12 9.72 5.72
N ASN A 111 -7.29 9.07 4.89
CA ASN A 111 -6.28 9.69 4.03
C ASN A 111 -5.18 10.48 4.77
N TYR A 112 -4.97 10.26 6.07
CA TYR A 112 -3.84 10.86 6.77
C TYR A 112 -2.54 10.12 6.45
N HIS A 113 -1.53 10.88 6.03
CA HIS A 113 -0.21 10.39 5.67
C HIS A 113 0.88 11.09 6.49
N PRO A 114 1.98 10.39 6.83
CA PRO A 114 3.13 11.02 7.43
C PRO A 114 3.98 11.69 6.34
N TYR A 115 4.21 12.99 6.46
CA TYR A 115 5.10 13.77 5.60
C TYR A 115 6.36 14.14 6.35
N HIS A 116 7.51 14.03 5.69
CA HIS A 116 8.78 14.47 6.26
C HIS A 116 8.93 15.98 6.13
N ILE A 117 9.45 16.62 7.17
CA ILE A 117 9.77 18.04 7.13
C ILE A 117 11.02 18.22 6.26
N THR A 118 10.85 18.87 5.12
CA THR A 118 11.97 19.26 4.26
C THR A 118 12.33 20.71 4.58
N LEU A 119 13.53 20.93 5.11
CA LEU A 119 14.06 22.27 5.27
C LEU A 119 14.76 22.65 3.97
N VAL A 120 14.20 23.62 3.27
CA VAL A 120 14.82 24.24 2.10
C VAL A 120 15.37 25.60 2.50
N GLN A 121 16.49 25.99 1.88
CA GLN A 121 17.02 27.34 2.05
C GLN A 121 16.10 28.33 1.33
N GLU A 122 15.69 29.39 2.03
CA GLU A 122 14.96 30.48 1.41
C GLU A 122 15.88 31.21 0.41
N LEU A 123 15.40 31.39 -0.82
CA LEU A 123 16.12 32.08 -1.87
C LEU A 123 15.70 33.55 -1.88
N ASN A 124 16.68 34.44 -1.91
CA ASN A 124 16.48 35.86 -2.05
C ASN A 124 16.68 36.31 -3.50
N GLU A 125 16.18 37.50 -3.86
CA GLU A 125 16.36 38.08 -5.20
C GLU A 125 17.83 38.13 -5.64
N ALA A 126 18.74 38.40 -4.71
CA ALA A 126 20.18 38.41 -4.97
C ALA A 126 20.76 37.05 -5.36
N ASP A 127 20.18 35.94 -4.88
CA ASP A 127 20.65 34.60 -5.17
C ASP A 127 20.36 34.23 -6.64
N TYR A 128 19.25 34.71 -7.20
CA TYR A 128 18.95 34.55 -8.62
C TYR A 128 20.00 35.24 -9.50
N VAL A 129 20.48 36.43 -9.10
CA VAL A 129 21.57 37.11 -9.81
C VAL A 129 22.88 36.31 -9.67
N LEU A 130 23.17 35.79 -8.49
CA LEU A 130 24.35 34.97 -8.24
C LEU A 130 24.36 33.70 -9.11
N THR A 131 23.23 33.03 -9.28
CA THR A 131 23.17 31.84 -10.16
C THR A 131 23.50 32.17 -11.62
N SER A 132 23.02 33.30 -12.14
CA SER A 132 23.31 33.73 -13.50
C SER A 132 24.78 34.08 -13.72
N THR A 133 25.43 34.68 -12.71
CA THR A 133 26.85 35.02 -12.77
C THR A 133 27.74 33.79 -12.67
N ILE A 134 27.37 32.80 -11.85
CA ILE A 134 28.07 31.50 -11.79
C ILE A 134 27.99 30.79 -13.14
N LEU A 135 26.82 30.74 -13.76
CA LEU A 135 26.64 30.13 -15.08
C LEU A 135 27.53 30.79 -16.14
N TRP A 136 27.62 32.12 -16.15
CA TRP A 136 28.51 32.84 -17.06
C TRP A 136 29.99 32.54 -16.80
N VAL A 137 30.42 32.45 -15.54
CA VAL A 137 31.81 32.08 -15.19
C VAL A 137 32.15 30.66 -15.66
N LEU A 138 31.22 29.72 -15.55
CA LEU A 138 31.39 28.34 -16.00
C LEU A 138 31.50 28.23 -17.53
N ASP A 139 30.75 29.04 -18.26
CA ASP A 139 30.84 29.10 -19.73
C ASP A 139 32.23 29.60 -20.21
N GLN A 140 32.80 30.57 -19.49
CA GLN A 140 34.10 31.15 -19.85
C GLN A 140 35.30 30.30 -19.38
N LYS A 141 35.09 29.34 -18.47
CA LYS A 141 36.16 28.50 -17.89
C LYS A 141 35.75 27.03 -17.91
N PRO A 142 35.93 26.33 -19.04
CA PRO A 142 35.52 24.92 -19.15
C PRO A 142 36.24 23.98 -18.16
N ASP A 143 37.47 24.32 -17.77
CA ASP A 143 38.26 23.54 -16.80
C ASP A 143 38.08 24.00 -15.34
N PHE A 144 37.07 24.82 -15.04
CA PHE A 144 36.87 25.38 -13.70
C PHE A 144 36.81 24.30 -12.61
N PHE A 145 36.01 23.26 -12.80
CA PHE A 145 35.84 22.19 -11.80
C PHE A 145 37.08 21.32 -11.62
N SER A 146 37.98 21.27 -12.61
CA SER A 146 39.23 20.50 -12.53
C SER A 146 40.26 21.15 -11.60
N ASN A 147 40.11 22.45 -11.32
CA ASN A 147 41.05 23.25 -10.53
C ASN A 147 40.49 23.73 -9.19
N VAL A 148 39.27 23.31 -8.84
CA VAL A 148 38.58 23.72 -7.61
C VAL A 148 38.43 22.52 -6.70
N CYS A 149 38.85 22.68 -5.45
CA CYS A 149 38.55 21.75 -4.36
C CYS A 149 37.52 22.39 -3.45
N PHE A 150 36.35 21.77 -3.32
CA PHE A 150 35.32 22.20 -2.39
C PHE A 150 35.55 21.58 -1.02
N SER A 151 35.47 22.42 0.01
CA SER A 151 35.45 22.00 1.42
C SER A 151 34.29 22.69 2.12
N ASP A 152 33.67 22.00 3.08
CA ASP A 152 32.63 22.56 3.93
C ASP A 152 32.83 22.07 5.37
N GLU A 153 32.28 22.82 6.32
CA GLU A 153 32.30 22.49 7.74
C GLU A 153 30.95 21.88 8.15
N ALA A 154 30.99 20.62 8.57
CA ALA A 154 29.82 19.96 9.15
C ALA A 154 29.86 20.07 10.67
N THR A 155 28.81 20.64 11.26
CA THR A 155 28.63 20.64 12.71
C THR A 155 27.91 19.37 13.16
N PHE A 156 28.55 18.56 14.00
CA PHE A 156 27.95 17.38 14.62
C PHE A 156 27.68 17.66 16.10
N ILE A 157 26.44 17.44 16.55
CA ILE A 157 26.03 17.68 17.92
C ILE A 157 25.63 16.35 18.56
N SER A 158 26.28 15.98 19.66
CA SER A 158 26.07 14.71 20.36
C SER A 158 24.86 14.71 21.33
N ASN A 159 24.21 15.85 21.50
CA ASN A 159 23.09 16.02 22.43
C ASN A 159 21.73 15.48 21.88
N GLY A 160 21.72 14.86 20.70
CA GLY A 160 20.52 14.26 20.13
C GLY A 160 19.52 15.27 19.56
N SER A 161 19.98 16.47 19.17
CA SER A 161 19.16 17.44 18.44
C SER A 161 18.40 16.80 17.27
N LEU A 162 17.20 17.31 17.03
CA LEU A 162 16.19 16.87 16.07
C LEU A 162 16.72 15.96 14.93
N ASN A 163 16.56 14.63 15.08
CA ASN A 163 16.82 13.71 13.98
C ASN A 163 15.75 13.92 12.91
N ARG A 164 16.11 14.66 11.85
CA ARG A 164 15.20 15.05 10.75
C ARG A 164 14.53 13.84 10.10
N HIS A 165 15.19 12.68 10.08
CA HIS A 165 14.61 11.44 9.56
C HIS A 165 13.45 10.91 10.42
N ASN A 166 13.38 11.28 11.70
CA ASN A 166 12.28 10.94 12.60
C ASN A 166 11.21 12.03 12.66
N CYS A 167 11.49 13.23 12.12
CA CYS A 167 10.54 14.32 12.05
C CYS A 167 9.59 14.12 10.88
N HIS A 168 8.35 13.86 11.25
CA HIS A 168 7.24 13.78 10.33
C HIS A 168 6.05 14.51 10.94
N TYR A 169 5.04 14.77 10.12
CA TYR A 169 3.75 15.20 10.57
C TYR A 169 2.66 14.51 9.77
N TRP A 170 1.51 14.34 10.41
CA TRP A 170 0.35 13.71 9.83
C TRP A 170 -0.58 14.75 9.21
N SER A 171 -0.88 14.62 7.93
CA SER A 171 -1.80 15.50 7.20
C SER A 171 -2.65 14.71 6.22
N PRO A 172 -3.92 15.10 5.97
CA PRO A 172 -4.72 14.53 4.88
C PRO A 172 -4.31 15.04 3.50
N GLU A 173 -3.62 16.19 3.45
CA GLU A 173 -3.20 16.85 2.22
C GLU A 173 -1.68 16.91 2.13
N ASN A 174 -1.16 16.80 0.90
CA ASN A 174 0.27 16.98 0.66
C ASN A 174 0.60 18.48 0.78
N PRO A 175 1.48 18.89 1.71
CA PRO A 175 1.92 20.27 1.89
C PRO A 175 2.82 20.83 0.76
N HIS A 176 3.21 19.99 -0.20
CA HIS A 176 4.18 20.29 -1.26
C HIS A 176 3.59 20.04 -2.65
#